data_AF-A0AAV5LLT6-F1
#
_entry.id   AF-A0AAV5LLT6-F1
#
_cell.length_a   1.000
_cell.length_b   1.000
_cell.length_c   1.000
_cell.angle_alpha   90.00
_cell.angle_beta   90.00
_cell.angle_gamma   90.00
#
_symmetry.space_group_name_H-M   'P 1'
#
loop_
_entity.id
_entity.type
_entity.pdbx_description
1 polymer ?
#
loop_
_entity_poly.entity_id
_entity_poly.type
_entity_poly.pdbx_seq_one_letter_code
_entity_poly.pdbx_strand_id
1 'polypeptide(L)'
;MIFYYILFSPSRYHSIDLNIKFLFRHHRRWVAEKLGTDATLNELNFTKKILSVDAKNYHAWSHRQWVLKALGGWEDELDYCHSLLREDIYNNSAWNQRYFVITISPFLGGLKAMRDSEVTYTVEAILANPENESPWRYLRGLYKDDTEGWVNDPEIPSVCLNVLSAKSNYIFALSTLLDLLCNGFQPSQEFRDAIGALGTSDINQLDSNLAIAICSILEKVDSSRANYWRWHKSKLPSAL
;
A
#
# COMPACT_ATOMS: atom_id res chain seq x y z
N MET A 1 -35.05 -0.70 14.98
CA MET A 1 -35.99 -1.84 15.02
C MET A 1 -37.00 -1.63 13.89
N ILE A 2 -36.86 -2.43 12.83
CA ILE A 2 -37.83 -2.82 11.77
C ILE A 2 -38.76 -1.75 11.19
N PHE A 3 -38.60 -1.47 9.89
CA PHE A 3 -39.71 -1.53 8.95
C PHE A 3 -39.27 -2.27 7.69
N TYR A 4 -39.97 -3.38 7.42
CA TYR A 4 -39.88 -4.25 6.25
C TYR A 4 -41.08 -3.94 5.35
N TYR A 5 -40.89 -3.95 4.02
CA TYR A 5 -41.78 -4.48 2.97
C TYR A 5 -40.97 -4.42 1.65
N ILE A 6 -40.21 -5.46 1.30
CA ILE A 6 -40.55 -6.59 0.40
C ILE A 6 -41.17 -6.14 -0.93
N LEU A 7 -40.43 -6.31 -2.04
CA LEU A 7 -40.80 -7.14 -3.21
C LEU A 7 -39.73 -7.02 -4.31
N PHE A 8 -38.70 -7.88 -4.24
CA PHE A 8 -38.09 -8.68 -5.31
C PHE A 8 -36.92 -9.41 -4.65
N SER A 9 -36.93 -10.73 -4.64
CA SER A 9 -35.96 -11.56 -3.91
C SER A 9 -34.97 -12.19 -4.88
N PRO A 10 -33.69 -11.75 -4.92
CA PRO A 10 -32.62 -12.43 -5.64
C PRO A 10 -31.57 -13.05 -4.68
N SER A 11 -31.89 -13.29 -3.40
CA SER A 11 -30.84 -13.67 -2.42
C SER A 11 -30.42 -15.15 -2.45
N ARG A 12 -31.23 -16.05 -3.03
CA ARG A 12 -30.86 -17.48 -3.13
C ARG A 12 -29.93 -17.79 -4.29
N TYR A 13 -30.11 -17.16 -5.45
CA TYR A 13 -29.25 -17.42 -6.61
C TYR A 13 -27.83 -16.86 -6.42
N HIS A 14 -27.69 -15.68 -5.81
CA HIS A 14 -26.38 -15.11 -5.53
C HIS A 14 -25.61 -15.93 -4.49
N SER A 15 -26.29 -16.43 -3.45
CA SER A 15 -25.67 -17.29 -2.44
C SER A 15 -25.30 -18.68 -2.98
N ILE A 16 -26.13 -19.28 -3.83
CA ILE A 16 -25.84 -20.56 -4.49
C ILE A 16 -24.66 -20.42 -5.47
N ASP A 17 -24.63 -19.35 -6.27
CA ASP A 17 -23.54 -19.10 -7.22
C ASP A 17 -22.22 -18.78 -6.50
N LEU A 18 -22.26 -18.02 -5.39
CA LEU A 18 -21.11 -17.82 -4.51
C LEU A 18 -20.62 -19.13 -3.87
N ASN A 19 -21.54 -19.99 -3.42
CA ASN A 19 -21.22 -21.30 -2.85
C ASN A 19 -20.63 -22.26 -3.90
N ILE A 20 -21.16 -22.25 -5.13
CA ILE A 20 -20.62 -23.05 -6.24
C ILE A 20 -19.23 -22.56 -6.63
N LYS A 21 -19.02 -21.24 -6.73
CA LYS A 21 -17.69 -20.64 -6.99
C LYS A 21 -16.69 -20.96 -5.88
N PHE A 22 -17.14 -20.96 -4.63
CA PHE A 22 -16.34 -21.40 -3.48
C PHE A 22 -15.97 -22.88 -3.60
N LEU A 23 -16.95 -23.77 -3.74
CA LEU A 23 -16.74 -25.22 -3.85
C LEU A 23 -15.83 -25.59 -5.02
N PHE A 24 -16.01 -24.95 -6.17
CA PHE A 24 -15.14 -25.16 -7.33
C PHE A 24 -13.69 -24.78 -7.04
N ARG A 25 -13.45 -23.65 -6.38
CA ARG A 25 -12.09 -23.22 -5.99
C ARG A 25 -11.47 -24.18 -4.98
N HIS A 26 -12.24 -24.65 -4.01
CA HIS A 26 -11.76 -25.62 -3.01
C HIS A 26 -11.46 -26.98 -3.64
N HIS A 27 -12.31 -27.45 -4.55
CA HIS A 27 -12.07 -28.68 -5.30
C HIS A 27 -10.83 -28.54 -6.18
N ARG A 28 -10.65 -27.41 -6.88
CA ARG A 28 -9.46 -27.16 -7.70
C ARG A 28 -8.17 -27.20 -6.88
N ARG A 29 -8.16 -26.56 -5.69
CA ARG A 29 -7.03 -26.64 -4.76
C ARG A 29 -6.76 -28.10 -4.37
N TRP A 30 -7.78 -28.85 -3.99
CA TRP A 30 -7.64 -30.26 -3.62
C TRP A 30 -7.06 -31.12 -4.77
N VAL A 31 -7.52 -30.92 -6.01
CA VAL A 31 -6.97 -31.62 -7.18
C VAL A 31 -5.49 -31.23 -7.38
N ALA A 32 -5.17 -29.95 -7.30
CA ALA A 32 -3.79 -29.47 -7.45
C ALA A 32 -2.86 -30.00 -6.34
N GLU A 33 -3.34 -30.14 -5.09
CA GLU A 33 -2.60 -30.79 -4.00
C GLU A 33 -2.27 -32.25 -4.31
N LYS A 34 -3.20 -32.98 -4.96
CA LYS A 34 -2.96 -34.37 -5.35
C LYS A 34 -1.97 -34.51 -6.50
N LEU A 35 -1.93 -33.51 -7.39
CA LEU A 35 -1.00 -33.46 -8.52
C LEU A 35 0.39 -32.94 -8.11
N GLY A 36 0.50 -32.24 -6.98
CA GLY A 36 1.78 -31.74 -6.47
C GLY A 36 2.40 -30.67 -7.36
N THR A 37 3.74 -30.67 -7.46
CA THR A 37 4.53 -29.65 -8.18
C THR A 37 4.24 -29.61 -9.68
N ASP A 38 3.72 -30.70 -10.25
CA ASP A 38 3.38 -30.76 -11.68
C ASP A 38 2.20 -29.83 -12.03
N ALA A 39 1.36 -29.49 -11.04
CA ALA A 39 0.25 -28.56 -11.22
C ALA A 39 0.67 -27.08 -11.12
N THR A 40 1.82 -26.76 -10.53
CA THR A 40 2.23 -25.38 -10.22
C THR A 40 2.15 -24.45 -11.42
N LEU A 41 2.81 -24.82 -12.53
CA LEU A 41 2.84 -24.00 -13.74
C LEU A 41 1.44 -23.81 -14.34
N ASN A 42 0.60 -24.84 -14.31
CA ASN A 42 -0.77 -24.78 -14.82
C ASN A 42 -1.64 -23.85 -13.97
N GLU A 43 -1.50 -23.90 -12.64
CA GLU A 43 -2.26 -23.03 -11.73
C GLU A 43 -1.79 -21.56 -11.78
N LEU A 44 -0.48 -21.33 -11.91
CA LEU A 44 0.06 -19.98 -12.12
C LEU A 44 -0.38 -19.39 -13.46
N ASN A 45 -0.40 -20.19 -14.54
CA ASN A 45 -0.92 -19.75 -15.84
C ASN A 45 -2.43 -19.53 -15.83
N PHE A 46 -3.18 -20.36 -15.10
CA PHE A 46 -4.61 -20.20 -14.92
C PHE A 46 -4.95 -18.88 -14.20
N THR A 47 -4.27 -18.60 -13.09
CA THR A 47 -4.46 -17.34 -12.36
C THR A 47 -4.02 -16.14 -13.19
N LYS A 48 -2.92 -16.24 -13.97
CA LYS A 48 -2.50 -15.20 -14.91
C LYS A 48 -3.58 -14.86 -15.95
N LYS A 49 -4.24 -15.88 -16.53
CA LYS A 49 -5.36 -15.66 -17.46
C LYS A 49 -6.52 -14.93 -16.80
N ILE A 50 -6.90 -15.30 -15.57
CA ILE A 50 -7.97 -14.61 -14.85
C ILE A 50 -7.58 -13.15 -14.58
N LEU A 51 -6.34 -12.93 -14.13
CA LEU A 51 -5.84 -11.59 -13.81
C LEU A 51 -5.68 -10.69 -15.05
N SER A 52 -5.46 -11.26 -16.23
CA SER A 52 -5.48 -10.49 -17.48
C SER A 52 -6.87 -9.96 -17.86
N VAL A 53 -7.94 -10.58 -17.34
CA VAL A 53 -9.33 -10.12 -17.54
C VAL A 53 -9.75 -9.19 -16.40
N ASP A 54 -9.39 -9.54 -15.16
CA ASP A 54 -9.67 -8.77 -13.95
C ASP A 54 -8.44 -8.77 -13.03
N ALA A 55 -7.61 -7.74 -13.17
CA ALA A 55 -6.34 -7.61 -12.45
C ALA A 55 -6.51 -7.47 -10.94
N LYS A 56 -7.72 -7.15 -10.46
CA LYS A 56 -8.04 -6.95 -9.04
C LYS A 56 -8.84 -8.12 -8.47
N ASN A 57 -8.93 -9.23 -9.20
CA ASN A 57 -9.70 -10.39 -8.75
C ASN A 57 -9.13 -10.99 -7.45
N TYR A 58 -9.82 -10.74 -6.34
CA TYR A 58 -9.40 -11.20 -5.02
C TYR A 58 -9.24 -12.73 -4.93
N HIS A 59 -10.13 -13.48 -5.58
CA HIS A 59 -10.09 -14.94 -5.54
C HIS A 59 -8.91 -15.51 -6.34
N ALA A 60 -8.57 -14.90 -7.47
CA ALA A 60 -7.41 -15.28 -8.26
C ALA A 60 -6.12 -15.03 -7.47
N TRP A 61 -5.98 -13.86 -6.85
CA TRP A 61 -4.83 -13.54 -6.00
C TRP A 61 -4.72 -14.47 -4.80
N SER A 62 -5.82 -14.73 -4.08
CA SER A 62 -5.84 -15.68 -2.96
C SER A 62 -5.48 -17.11 -3.41
N HIS A 63 -5.94 -17.53 -4.59
CA HIS A 63 -5.55 -18.82 -5.14
C HIS A 63 -4.06 -18.85 -5.51
N ARG A 64 -3.55 -17.81 -6.17
CA ARG A 64 -2.14 -17.69 -6.54
C ARG A 64 -1.21 -17.74 -5.32
N GLN A 65 -1.50 -17.00 -4.26
CA GLN A 65 -0.73 -17.06 -3.00
C GLN A 65 -0.75 -18.44 -2.35
N TRP A 66 -1.87 -19.15 -2.45
CA TRP A 66 -1.95 -20.53 -1.97
C TRP A 66 -1.09 -21.47 -2.82
N VAL A 67 -1.12 -21.34 -4.16
CA VAL A 67 -0.26 -22.13 -5.07
C VAL A 67 1.20 -21.95 -4.71
N LEU A 68 1.65 -20.70 -4.53
CA LEU A 68 3.04 -20.39 -4.15
C LEU A 68 3.45 -21.05 -2.84
N LYS A 69 2.57 -20.98 -1.82
CA LYS A 69 2.83 -21.60 -0.51
C LYS A 69 2.81 -23.12 -0.52
N ALA A 70 1.88 -23.73 -1.26
CA ALA A 70 1.64 -25.16 -1.22
C ALA A 70 2.47 -25.94 -2.24
N LEU A 71 2.68 -25.38 -3.43
CA LEU A 71 3.25 -26.07 -4.59
C LEU A 71 4.53 -25.40 -5.12
N GLY A 72 4.89 -24.19 -4.66
CA GLY A 72 6.08 -23.46 -5.09
C GLY A 72 5.86 -22.57 -6.32
N GLY A 73 6.91 -22.35 -7.13
CA GLY A 73 6.88 -21.45 -8.30
C GLY A 73 7.13 -19.99 -7.94
N TRP A 74 8.06 -19.74 -7.03
CA TRP A 74 8.40 -18.40 -6.53
C TRP A 74 9.35 -17.63 -7.45
N GLU A 75 10.09 -18.36 -8.29
CA GLU A 75 11.22 -17.88 -9.08
C GLU A 75 10.83 -16.71 -9.98
N ASP A 76 9.68 -16.83 -10.67
CA ASP A 76 9.20 -15.82 -11.62
C ASP A 76 8.18 -14.85 -11.01
N GLU A 77 7.81 -15.02 -9.73
CA GLU A 77 6.66 -14.30 -9.16
C GLU A 77 6.97 -12.81 -8.92
N LEU A 78 8.21 -12.49 -8.55
CA LEU A 78 8.62 -11.09 -8.37
C LEU A 78 8.66 -10.34 -9.71
N ASP A 79 9.15 -10.99 -10.76
CA ASP A 79 9.15 -10.47 -12.13
C ASP A 79 7.72 -10.31 -12.67
N TYR A 80 6.83 -11.25 -12.34
CA TYR A 80 5.43 -11.12 -12.66
C TYR A 80 4.81 -9.88 -11.99
N CYS A 81 5.08 -9.65 -10.70
CA CYS A 81 4.64 -8.43 -10.02
C CYS A 81 5.20 -7.17 -10.69
N HIS A 82 6.48 -7.18 -11.07
CA HIS A 82 7.10 -6.07 -11.79
C HIS A 82 6.41 -5.79 -13.13
N SER A 83 6.09 -6.83 -13.92
CA SER A 83 5.37 -6.67 -15.19
C SER A 83 3.99 -6.03 -15.01
N LEU A 84 3.23 -6.46 -14.00
CA LEU A 84 1.92 -5.90 -13.70
C LEU A 84 1.99 -4.44 -13.25
N LEU A 85 3.00 -4.08 -12.45
CA LEU A 85 3.20 -2.70 -12.00
C LEU A 85 3.70 -1.78 -13.12
N ARG A 86 4.42 -2.34 -14.11
CA ARG A 86 4.79 -1.63 -15.33
C ARG A 86 3.57 -1.34 -16.22
N GLU A 87 2.60 -2.25 -16.25
CA GLU A 87 1.34 -2.07 -16.97
C GLU A 87 0.38 -1.10 -16.25
N ASP A 88 0.22 -1.26 -14.94
CA ASP A 88 -0.61 -0.39 -14.09
C ASP A 88 0.02 -0.20 -12.71
N ILE A 89 0.68 0.93 -12.51
CA ILE A 89 1.31 1.29 -11.25
C ILE A 89 0.30 1.51 -10.11
N TYR A 90 -0.98 1.76 -10.42
CA TYR A 90 -2.07 1.92 -9.44
C TYR A 90 -2.71 0.57 -9.05
N ASN A 91 -2.16 -0.55 -9.53
CA ASN A 91 -2.63 -1.87 -9.15
C ASN A 91 -2.19 -2.23 -7.72
N ASN A 92 -3.00 -1.86 -6.73
CA ASN A 92 -2.77 -2.19 -5.32
C ASN A 92 -2.65 -3.70 -5.05
N SER A 93 -3.31 -4.55 -5.84
CA SER A 93 -3.20 -6.00 -5.69
C SER A 93 -1.82 -6.50 -6.09
N ALA A 94 -1.19 -5.91 -7.11
CA ALA A 94 0.17 -6.22 -7.51
C ALA A 94 1.19 -5.74 -6.47
N TRP A 95 1.02 -4.54 -5.90
CA TRP A 95 1.84 -4.07 -4.77
C TRP A 95 1.73 -4.99 -3.54
N ASN A 96 0.51 -5.40 -3.19
CA ASN A 96 0.28 -6.35 -2.10
C ASN A 96 0.91 -7.72 -2.39
N GLN A 97 0.84 -8.19 -3.64
CA GLN A 97 1.49 -9.43 -4.04
C GLN A 97 3.01 -9.31 -3.95
N ARG A 98 3.59 -8.19 -4.41
CA ARG A 98 5.03 -7.92 -4.30
C ARG A 98 5.47 -8.02 -2.83
N TYR A 99 4.72 -7.39 -1.92
CA TYR A 99 5.00 -7.45 -0.47
C TYR A 99 4.93 -8.90 0.05
N PHE A 100 3.92 -9.65 -0.37
CA PHE A 100 3.78 -11.06 -0.03
C PHE A 100 4.99 -11.88 -0.50
N VAL A 101 5.46 -11.66 -1.73
CA VAL A 101 6.60 -12.40 -2.30
C VAL A 101 7.87 -12.10 -1.54
N ILE A 102 8.21 -10.83 -1.30
CA ILE A 102 9.45 -10.48 -0.59
C ILE A 102 9.46 -10.94 0.87
N THR A 103 8.29 -11.10 1.49
CA THR A 103 8.19 -11.49 2.91
C THR A 103 8.07 -12.99 3.14
N ILE A 104 7.45 -13.72 2.21
CA ILE A 104 7.14 -15.14 2.37
C ILE A 104 8.03 -16.04 1.52
N SER A 105 8.59 -15.53 0.41
CA SER A 105 9.43 -16.36 -0.47
C SER A 105 10.63 -16.93 0.29
N PRO A 106 10.87 -18.25 0.18
CA PRO A 106 12.00 -18.89 0.84
C PRO A 106 13.36 -18.48 0.25
N PHE A 107 13.37 -17.85 -0.93
CA PHE A 107 14.59 -17.53 -1.69
C PHE A 107 15.11 -16.11 -1.49
N LEU A 108 14.25 -15.19 -1.05
CA LEU A 108 14.57 -13.74 -1.03
C LEU A 108 15.12 -13.25 0.31
N GLY A 109 15.14 -14.08 1.35
CA GLY A 109 15.69 -13.71 2.66
C GLY A 109 14.83 -12.73 3.47
N GLY A 110 13.60 -12.43 3.03
CA GLY A 110 12.66 -11.59 3.75
C GLY A 110 12.91 -10.09 3.61
N LEU A 111 12.20 -9.29 4.42
CA LEU A 111 12.29 -7.82 4.41
C LEU A 111 13.72 -7.32 4.62
N LYS A 112 14.49 -7.94 5.54
CA LYS A 112 15.84 -7.48 5.87
C LYS A 112 16.79 -7.53 4.68
N ALA A 113 16.68 -8.55 3.83
CA ALA A 113 17.54 -8.72 2.66
C ALA A 113 17.08 -7.88 1.46
N MET A 114 15.76 -7.67 1.33
CA MET A 114 15.17 -6.98 0.18
C MET A 114 14.97 -5.48 0.39
N ARG A 115 15.15 -4.95 1.60
CA ARG A 115 14.77 -3.58 1.96
C ARG A 115 15.36 -2.55 1.01
N ASP A 116 16.67 -2.50 0.85
CA ASP A 116 17.35 -1.42 0.13
C ASP A 116 16.92 -1.36 -1.35
N SER A 117 16.81 -2.52 -2.01
CA SER A 117 16.36 -2.60 -3.41
C SER A 117 14.88 -2.26 -3.55
N GLU A 118 14.04 -2.69 -2.61
CA GLU A 118 12.61 -2.39 -2.61
C GLU A 118 12.30 -0.93 -2.26
N VAL A 119 13.09 -0.30 -1.38
CA VAL A 119 13.02 1.13 -1.10
C VAL A 119 13.35 1.91 -2.36
N THR A 120 14.46 1.59 -3.02
CA THR A 120 14.86 2.23 -4.29
C THR A 120 13.75 2.13 -5.33
N TYR A 121 13.23 0.91 -5.57
CA TYR A 121 12.14 0.66 -6.51
C TYR A 121 10.87 1.48 -6.18
N THR A 122 10.55 1.59 -4.88
CA THR A 122 9.35 2.28 -4.44
C THR A 122 9.50 3.80 -4.51
N VAL A 123 10.68 4.34 -4.19
CA VAL A 123 11.00 5.75 -4.32
C VAL A 123 10.89 6.19 -5.79
N GLU A 124 11.42 5.40 -6.73
CA GLU A 124 11.25 5.66 -8.16
C GLU A 124 9.77 5.73 -8.57
N ALA A 125 8.94 4.79 -8.08
CA ALA A 125 7.51 4.77 -8.33
C ALA A 125 6.78 5.99 -7.73
N ILE A 126 7.18 6.43 -6.53
CA ILE A 126 6.62 7.63 -5.87
C ILE A 126 6.97 8.89 -6.65
N LEU A 127 8.23 9.05 -7.07
CA LEU A 127 8.66 10.24 -7.80
C LEU A 127 7.98 10.34 -9.17
N ALA A 128 7.69 9.21 -9.82
CA ALA A 128 6.94 9.16 -11.07
C ALA A 128 5.45 9.48 -10.88
N ASN A 129 4.83 8.98 -9.80
CA ASN A 129 3.39 9.11 -9.53
C ASN A 129 3.10 9.44 -8.05
N PRO A 130 3.37 10.67 -7.60
CA PRO A 130 3.26 11.03 -6.18
C PRO A 130 1.84 10.94 -5.61
N GLU A 131 0.81 11.08 -6.45
CA GLU A 131 -0.60 10.89 -6.10
C GLU A 131 -1.03 9.42 -5.92
N ASN A 132 -0.18 8.46 -6.27
CA ASN A 132 -0.50 7.05 -6.10
C ASN A 132 -0.25 6.61 -4.65
N GLU A 133 -1.31 6.30 -3.90
CA GLU A 133 -1.20 5.89 -2.50
C GLU A 133 -0.47 4.54 -2.30
N SER A 134 -0.57 3.62 -3.27
CA SER A 134 -0.05 2.25 -3.13
C SER A 134 1.46 2.18 -2.83
N PRO A 135 2.36 2.85 -3.58
CA PRO A 135 3.79 2.82 -3.28
C PRO A 135 4.12 3.49 -1.94
N TRP A 136 3.42 4.56 -1.52
CA TRP A 136 3.62 5.14 -0.18
C TRP A 136 3.30 4.14 0.94
N ARG A 137 2.18 3.42 0.81
CA ARG A 137 1.80 2.37 1.77
C ARG A 137 2.77 1.19 1.74
N TYR A 138 3.24 0.82 0.56
CA TYR A 138 4.24 -0.22 0.39
C TYR A 138 5.55 0.15 1.09
N LEU A 139 6.06 1.37 0.85
CA LEU A 139 7.26 1.92 1.48
C LEU A 139 7.15 1.84 3.01
N ARG A 140 6.04 2.27 3.60
CA ARG A 140 5.81 2.17 5.05
C ARG A 140 5.82 0.73 5.55
N GLY A 141 5.30 -0.21 4.74
CA GLY A 141 5.27 -1.63 5.03
C GLY A 141 6.65 -2.30 5.06
N LEU A 142 7.63 -1.80 4.31
CA LEU A 142 9.01 -2.34 4.31
C LEU A 142 9.71 -2.22 5.67
N TYR A 143 9.24 -1.30 6.51
CA TYR A 143 9.70 -1.05 7.88
C TYR A 143 8.65 -1.46 8.91
N LYS A 144 7.83 -2.45 8.58
CA LYS A 144 6.91 -3.04 9.55
C LYS A 144 7.72 -3.55 10.75
N ASP A 145 7.33 -3.12 11.94
CA ASP A 145 7.97 -3.43 13.22
C ASP A 145 9.41 -2.86 13.38
N ASP A 146 9.85 -1.96 12.49
CA ASP A 146 11.19 -1.33 12.49
C ASP A 146 11.09 0.21 12.39
N THR A 147 10.62 0.83 13.47
CA THR A 147 10.48 2.30 13.55
C THR A 147 11.82 3.03 13.50
N GLU A 148 12.88 2.44 14.06
CA GLU A 148 14.21 3.06 14.03
C GLU A 148 14.77 3.10 12.61
N GLY A 149 14.65 2.01 11.84
CA GLY A 149 15.01 2.00 10.42
C GLY A 149 14.18 2.99 9.60
N TRP A 150 12.88 3.10 9.89
CA TRP A 150 11.98 4.03 9.21
C TRP A 150 12.41 5.50 9.35
N VAL A 151 12.84 5.90 10.54
CA VAL A 151 13.23 7.29 10.83
C VAL A 151 14.64 7.61 10.34
N ASN A 152 15.55 6.63 10.39
CA ASN A 152 16.96 6.83 10.08
C ASN A 152 17.32 6.61 8.60
N ASP A 153 16.41 6.06 7.80
CA ASP A 153 16.67 5.89 6.36
C ASP A 153 16.59 7.24 5.63
N PRO A 154 17.69 7.69 4.98
CA PRO A 154 17.74 9.01 4.33
C PRO A 154 16.85 9.10 3.08
N GLU A 155 16.49 7.98 2.46
CA GLU A 155 15.68 7.98 1.23
C GLU A 155 14.24 8.44 1.52
N ILE A 156 13.70 8.16 2.72
CA ILE A 156 12.31 8.49 3.06
C ILE A 156 12.09 10.00 3.22
N PRO A 157 12.91 10.74 4.00
CA PRO A 157 12.82 12.20 4.02
C PRO A 157 13.13 12.81 2.64
N SER A 158 14.13 12.29 1.92
CA SER A 158 14.51 12.78 0.59
C SER A 158 13.34 12.74 -0.39
N VAL A 159 12.64 11.61 -0.50
CA VAL A 159 11.46 11.50 -1.38
C VAL A 159 10.34 12.43 -0.95
N CYS A 160 10.10 12.60 0.36
CA CYS A 160 9.11 13.55 0.86
C CYS A 160 9.46 15.00 0.45
N LEU A 161 10.71 15.40 0.61
CA LEU A 161 11.16 16.75 0.26
C LEU A 161 11.05 17.01 -1.25
N ASN A 162 11.42 16.04 -2.09
CA ASN A 162 11.31 16.14 -3.53
C ASN A 162 9.85 16.35 -3.97
N VAL A 163 8.91 15.57 -3.42
CA VAL A 163 7.48 15.70 -3.73
C VAL A 163 6.91 17.02 -3.19
N LEU A 164 7.30 17.45 -1.98
CA LEU A 164 6.85 18.73 -1.41
C LEU A 164 7.35 19.92 -2.24
N SER A 165 8.58 19.85 -2.73
CA SER A 165 9.20 20.91 -3.56
C SER A 165 8.51 21.08 -4.91
N ALA A 166 7.93 20.01 -5.45
CA ALA A 166 7.11 20.07 -6.67
C ALA A 166 5.76 20.80 -6.47
N LYS A 167 5.32 21.02 -5.22
CA LYS A 167 4.09 21.72 -4.84
C LYS A 167 2.79 21.14 -5.44
N SER A 168 2.82 19.90 -5.92
CA SER A 168 1.66 19.17 -6.43
C SER A 168 1.57 17.78 -5.80
N ASN A 169 0.36 17.26 -5.62
CA ASN A 169 0.10 15.88 -5.16
C ASN A 169 0.83 15.49 -3.85
N TYR A 170 1.06 16.46 -2.96
CA TYR A 170 1.87 16.30 -1.76
C TYR A 170 1.13 15.72 -0.55
N ILE A 171 -0.13 15.28 -0.70
CA ILE A 171 -0.95 14.78 0.42
C ILE A 171 -0.25 13.60 1.12
N PHE A 172 0.24 12.63 0.35
CA PHE A 172 0.90 11.46 0.91
C PHE A 172 2.30 11.79 1.43
N ALA A 173 3.03 12.69 0.79
CA ALA A 173 4.31 13.18 1.32
C ALA A 173 4.14 13.88 2.68
N LEU A 174 3.12 14.73 2.83
CA LEU A 174 2.78 15.36 4.11
C LEU A 174 2.36 14.34 5.17
N SER A 175 1.55 13.34 4.79
CA SER A 175 1.15 12.27 5.70
C SER A 175 2.34 11.42 6.17
N THR A 176 3.27 11.10 5.26
CA THR A 176 4.50 10.35 5.56
C THR A 176 5.42 11.17 6.46
N LEU A 177 5.62 12.46 6.16
CA LEU A 177 6.42 13.36 6.99
C LEU A 177 5.83 13.53 8.39
N LEU A 178 4.50 13.61 8.51
CA LEU A 178 3.83 13.65 9.80
C LEU A 178 4.11 12.38 10.62
N ASP A 179 4.06 11.20 9.99
CA ASP A 179 4.43 9.94 10.65
C ASP A 179 5.90 9.95 11.09
N LEU A 180 6.83 10.43 10.26
CA LEU A 180 8.24 10.58 10.62
C LEU A 180 8.42 11.48 11.85
N LEU A 181 7.79 12.66 11.88
CA LEU A 181 7.86 13.59 13.02
C LEU A 181 7.34 12.97 14.31
N CYS A 182 6.21 12.25 14.24
CA CYS A 182 5.64 11.55 15.39
C CYS A 182 6.57 10.44 15.95
N ASN A 183 7.45 9.89 15.11
CA ASN A 183 8.41 8.87 15.50
C ASN A 183 9.81 9.44 15.84
N GLY A 184 9.95 10.77 15.94
CA GLY A 184 11.17 11.43 16.44
C GLY A 184 12.11 11.99 15.36
N PHE A 185 11.70 11.99 14.08
CA PHE A 185 12.46 12.63 13.01
C PHE A 185 12.64 14.13 13.27
N GLN A 186 13.86 14.63 13.09
CA GLN A 186 14.20 16.03 13.24
C GLN A 186 14.23 16.72 11.87
N PRO A 187 13.26 17.59 11.54
CA PRO A 187 13.16 18.20 10.22
C PRO A 187 14.26 19.24 9.99
N SER A 188 14.91 19.17 8.84
CA SER A 188 15.82 20.21 8.36
C SER A 188 15.08 21.53 8.06
N GLN A 189 15.83 22.61 7.88
CA GLN A 189 15.27 23.91 7.50
C GLN A 189 14.53 23.85 6.16
N GLU A 190 14.99 23.01 5.23
CA GLU A 190 14.38 22.84 3.90
C GLU A 190 12.93 22.33 3.99
N PHE A 191 12.62 21.44 4.94
CA PHE A 191 11.24 21.00 5.18
C PHE A 191 10.36 22.14 5.68
N ARG A 192 10.89 22.99 6.57
CA ARG A 192 10.16 24.15 7.11
C ARG A 192 9.86 25.15 6.00
N ASP A 193 10.83 25.39 5.12
CA ASP A 193 10.68 26.29 3.98
C ASP A 193 9.69 25.73 2.94
N ALA A 194 9.76 24.43 2.63
CA ALA A 194 8.83 23.76 1.74
C ALA A 194 7.40 23.81 2.26
N ILE A 195 7.17 23.53 3.55
CA ILE A 195 5.84 23.60 4.19
C ILE A 195 5.35 25.04 4.26
N GLY A 196 6.23 25.99 4.60
CA GLY A 196 5.91 27.42 4.60
C GLY A 196 5.43 27.91 3.23
N ALA A 197 6.04 27.42 2.15
CA ALA A 197 5.62 27.74 0.78
C ALA A 197 4.26 27.12 0.37
N LEU A 198 3.80 26.08 1.08
CA LEU A 198 2.47 25.47 0.89
C LEU A 198 1.39 26.15 1.75
N GLY A 199 1.80 26.82 2.83
CA GLY A 199 0.92 27.54 3.73
C GLY A 199 0.39 28.84 3.14
N THR A 200 -0.92 29.04 3.17
CA THR A 200 -1.53 30.37 2.95
C THR A 200 -1.06 31.33 4.05
N SER A 201 -0.87 32.61 3.72
CA SER A 201 -0.40 33.75 4.54
C SER A 201 -1.00 33.95 5.95
N ASP A 202 -1.93 33.09 6.39
CA ASP A 202 -2.50 33.03 7.74
C ASP A 202 -1.72 32.13 8.72
N ILE A 203 -0.73 31.34 8.27
CA ILE A 203 0.16 30.55 9.16
C ILE A 203 1.31 31.42 9.69
N ASN A 204 1.09 32.72 9.84
CA ASN A 204 2.06 33.69 10.36
C ASN A 204 2.14 33.72 11.89
N GLN A 205 1.44 32.82 12.57
CA GLN A 205 1.77 32.40 13.92
C GLN A 205 2.15 30.92 13.82
N LEU A 206 3.40 30.65 13.42
CA LEU A 206 3.90 29.29 13.40
C LEU A 206 3.87 28.79 14.85
N ASP A 207 2.88 27.95 15.18
CA ASP A 207 3.02 27.02 16.28
C ASP A 207 4.42 26.42 16.16
N SER A 208 5.20 26.44 17.24
CA SER A 208 6.59 25.92 17.27
C SER A 208 6.70 24.46 16.79
N ASN A 209 5.55 23.79 16.59
CA ASN A 209 5.38 22.40 16.23
C ASN A 209 4.95 22.24 14.75
N LEU A 210 5.89 21.76 13.93
CA LEU A 210 5.70 21.51 12.49
C LEU A 210 4.57 20.52 12.20
N ALA A 211 4.36 19.54 13.07
CA ALA A 211 3.32 18.52 12.91
C ALA A 211 1.90 19.14 12.93
N ILE A 212 1.70 20.18 13.75
CA ILE A 212 0.42 20.90 13.80
C ILE A 212 0.16 21.67 12.50
N ALA A 213 1.19 22.29 11.94
CA ALA A 213 1.10 22.98 10.66
C ALA A 213 0.72 22.01 9.53
N ILE A 214 1.38 20.85 9.48
CA ILE A 214 1.08 19.78 8.51
C ILE A 214 -0.37 19.31 8.63
N CYS A 215 -0.86 19.00 9.85
CA CYS A 215 -2.26 18.61 10.04
C CYS A 215 -3.24 19.68 9.56
N SER A 216 -2.92 20.97 9.76
CA SER A 216 -3.78 22.08 9.35
C SER A 216 -3.82 22.26 7.83
N ILE A 217 -2.69 21.99 7.14
CA ILE A 217 -2.65 21.95 5.68
C ILE A 217 -3.46 20.75 5.17
N LEU A 218 -3.23 19.56 5.73
CA LEU A 218 -3.94 18.32 5.38
C LEU A 218 -5.46 18.43 5.57
N GLU A 219 -5.91 19.11 6.63
CA GLU A 219 -7.34 19.38 6.83
C GLU A 219 -7.98 20.15 5.67
N LYS A 220 -7.23 21.09 5.06
CA LYS A 220 -7.70 21.90 3.92
C LYS A 220 -7.62 21.13 2.60
N VAL A 221 -6.51 20.44 2.35
CA VAL A 221 -6.24 19.79 1.05
C VAL A 221 -6.90 18.42 0.90
N ASP A 222 -7.21 17.76 2.02
CA ASP A 222 -7.85 16.45 2.06
C ASP A 222 -9.16 16.51 2.86
N SER A 223 -10.13 17.17 2.22
CA SER A 223 -11.46 17.42 2.79
C SER A 223 -12.20 16.14 3.19
N SER A 224 -11.94 15.03 2.50
CA SER A 224 -12.53 13.72 2.79
C SER A 224 -12.10 13.17 4.16
N ARG A 225 -10.85 13.44 4.56
CA ARG A 225 -10.26 13.02 5.84
C ARG A 225 -10.08 14.19 6.82
N ALA A 226 -10.74 15.33 6.61
CA ALA A 226 -10.61 16.51 7.47
C ALA A 226 -10.91 16.22 8.95
N ASN A 227 -11.92 15.39 9.25
CA ASN A 227 -12.22 14.97 10.62
C ASN A 227 -11.08 14.13 11.23
N TYR A 228 -10.44 13.28 10.42
CA TYR A 228 -9.29 12.49 10.85
C TYR A 228 -8.09 13.39 11.15
N TRP A 229 -7.80 14.39 10.30
CA TRP A 229 -6.71 15.34 10.52
C TRP A 229 -6.93 16.23 11.75
N ARG A 230 -8.17 16.68 12.01
CA ARG A 230 -8.52 17.38 13.26
C ARG A 230 -8.33 16.52 14.49
N TRP A 231 -8.77 15.27 14.43
CA TRP A 231 -8.56 14.32 15.52
C TRP A 231 -7.07 14.07 15.74
N HIS A 232 -6.29 13.86 14.69
CA HIS A 232 -4.85 13.63 14.78
C HIS A 232 -4.13 14.85 15.39
N LYS A 233 -4.48 16.07 14.95
CA LYS A 233 -3.98 17.32 15.54
C LYS A 233 -4.23 17.40 17.05
N SER A 234 -5.39 16.94 17.52
CA SER A 234 -5.73 16.92 18.96
C SER A 234 -4.94 15.89 19.78
N LYS A 235 -4.31 14.91 19.13
CA LYS A 235 -3.52 13.85 19.76
C LYS A 235 -2.02 14.13 19.77
N LEU A 236 -1.57 15.13 19.01
CA LEU A 236 -0.17 15.54 19.03
C LEU A 236 0.18 16.12 20.41
N PRO A 237 1.32 15.73 20.99
CA PRO A 237 1.83 16.37 22.20
C PRO A 237 2.05 17.86 21.93
N SER A 238 1.74 18.71 22.92
CA SER A 238 1.93 20.17 22.82
C SER A 238 3.39 20.58 22.59
N ALA A 239 4.34 19.67 22.77
CA ALA A 239 5.75 19.84 22.47
C ALA A 239 6.27 18.63 21.66
N LEU A 240 6.48 18.84 20.36
CA LEU A 240 7.31 18.04 19.46
C LEU A 240 8.28 19.00 18.78
#